data_AF-A0A537MYX0-F1
#
_entry.id   AF-A0A537MYX0-F1
#
_cell.length_a   1.000
_cell.length_b   1.000
_cell.length_c   1.000
_cell.angle_alpha   90.00
_cell.angle_beta   90.00
_cell.angle_gamma   90.00
#
_symmetry.space_group_name_H-M   'P 1'
#
loop_
_entity.id
_entity.type
_entity.pdbx_description
1 polymer ?
#
loop_
_entity_poly.entity_id
_entity_poly.type
_entity_poly.pdbx_seq_one_letter_code
_entity_poly.pdbx_strand_id
1 'polypeptide(L)'
;AIDGIIDEANDVAGEVADKSVLDAALIAAAQAVEHYEITRYGSLIAWAKQLGRNDCAAVLQQNLDEEKATDKKLTALAEAKVNRQAA
;
A
#
# COMPACT_ATOMS: atom_id res chain seq x y z
N ALA A 1 9.51 8.52 -6.79
CA ALA A 1 8.05 8.39 -6.61
C ALA A 1 7.78 7.70 -5.30
N ILE A 2 8.29 6.47 -5.11
CA ILE A 2 8.21 5.79 -3.81
C ILE A 2 8.93 6.55 -2.70
N ASP A 3 10.10 7.14 -2.98
CA ASP A 3 10.85 7.95 -2.00
C ASP A 3 10.01 9.12 -1.47
N GLY A 4 9.24 9.79 -2.34
CA GLY A 4 8.37 10.89 -1.93
C GLY A 4 7.19 10.44 -1.04
N ILE A 5 6.67 9.23 -1.25
CA ILE A 5 5.61 8.65 -0.39
C ILE A 5 6.20 8.31 0.99
N ILE A 6 7.44 7.81 1.03
CA ILE A 6 8.15 7.51 2.28
C ILE A 6 8.49 8.79 3.04
N ASP A 7 8.94 9.83 2.34
CA ASP A 7 9.24 11.13 2.96
C ASP A 7 7.98 11.75 3.55
N GLU A 8 6.86 11.74 2.81
CA GLU A 8 5.56 12.20 3.32
C GLU A 8 5.12 11.41 4.56
N ALA A 9 5.31 10.09 4.56
CA ALA A 9 5.01 9.25 5.73
C ALA A 9 5.83 9.64 6.97
N ASN A 10 7.11 9.95 6.77
CA ASN A 10 8.02 10.34 7.86
C ASN A 10 7.71 11.74 8.38
N ASP A 11 7.40 12.69 7.50
CA ASP A 11 7.04 14.05 7.88
C ASP A 11 5.77 14.05 8.73
N VAL A 12 4.72 13.36 8.27
CA VAL A 12 3.47 13.24 9.05
C VAL A 12 3.71 12.52 10.38
N ALA A 13 4.58 11.51 10.42
CA ALA A 13 4.92 10.83 11.66
C ALA A 13 5.69 11.73 12.65
N GLY A 14 6.50 12.66 12.16
CA GLY A 14 7.26 13.61 12.98
C GLY A 14 6.41 14.74 13.57
N GLU A 15 5.31 15.10 12.92
CA GLU A 15 4.46 16.23 13.31
C GLU A 15 3.29 15.84 14.24
N VAL A 16 2.96 14.54 14.35
CA VAL A 16 1.80 14.07 15.09
C VAL A 16 2.15 13.59 16.50
N ALA A 17 1.72 14.35 17.51
CA ALA A 17 1.91 13.99 18.92
C ALA A 17 0.89 12.96 19.46
N ASP A 18 -0.31 12.90 18.86
CA ASP A 18 -1.33 11.94 19.28
C ASP A 18 -1.11 10.57 18.63
N LYS A 19 -0.95 9.53 19.46
CA LYS A 19 -0.64 8.17 18.99
C LYS A 19 -1.74 7.58 18.09
N SER A 20 -3.00 7.94 18.30
CA SER A 20 -4.10 7.41 17.49
C SER A 20 -4.13 8.05 16.10
N VAL A 21 -3.83 9.35 16.01
CA VAL A 21 -3.66 10.07 14.75
C VAL A 21 -2.40 9.60 14.03
N LEU A 22 -1.31 9.35 14.76
CA LEU A 22 -0.05 8.86 14.18
C LEU A 22 -0.25 7.52 13.48
N ASP A 23 -0.88 6.56 14.16
CA ASP A 23 -1.14 5.26 13.56
C ASP A 23 -2.09 5.36 12.34
N ALA A 24 -3.06 6.28 12.34
CA ALA A 24 -3.94 6.50 11.19
C ALA A 24 -3.15 7.06 9.99
N ALA A 25 -2.25 8.00 10.24
CA ALA A 25 -1.35 8.53 9.23
C ALA A 25 -0.40 7.47 8.66
N LEU A 26 0.19 6.62 9.52
CA LEU A 26 1.07 5.53 9.09
C LEU A 26 0.31 4.51 8.23
N ILE A 27 -0.93 4.18 8.59
CA ILE A 27 -1.76 3.28 7.78
C ILE A 27 -2.04 3.92 6.41
N ALA A 28 -2.44 5.20 6.38
CA ALA A 28 -2.72 5.90 5.12
C ALA A 28 -1.49 5.96 4.20
N ALA A 29 -0.31 6.25 4.76
CA ALA A 29 0.94 6.25 4.02
C ALA A 29 1.31 4.87 3.48
N ALA A 30 1.13 3.81 4.29
CA ALA A 30 1.35 2.44 3.84
C ALA A 30 0.41 2.09 2.68
N GLN A 31 -0.87 2.46 2.74
CA GLN A 31 -1.81 2.22 1.64
C GLN A 31 -1.41 2.98 0.35
N ALA A 32 -0.85 4.17 0.47
CA ALA A 32 -0.33 4.91 -0.69
C ALA A 32 0.83 4.17 -1.37
N VAL A 33 1.72 3.54 -0.58
CA VAL A 33 2.77 2.66 -1.08
C VAL A 33 2.17 1.45 -1.81
N GLU A 34 1.24 0.73 -1.18
CA GLU A 34 0.59 -0.45 -1.78
C GLU A 34 -0.10 -0.09 -3.12
N HIS A 35 -0.82 1.03 -3.18
CA HIS A 35 -1.47 1.48 -4.41
C HIS A 35 -0.47 1.79 -5.53
N TYR A 36 0.70 2.36 -5.18
CA TYR A 36 1.77 2.58 -6.13
C TYR A 36 2.28 1.25 -6.69
N GLU A 37 2.52 0.26 -5.83
CA GLU A 37 3.00 -1.08 -6.23
C GLU A 37 1.97 -1.84 -7.07
N ILE A 38 0.70 -1.85 -6.66
CA ILE A 38 -0.41 -2.45 -7.41
C ILE A 38 -0.47 -1.90 -8.84
N THR A 39 -0.32 -0.58 -9.00
CA THR A 39 -0.31 0.08 -10.30
C THR A 39 0.87 -0.37 -11.16
N ARG A 40 2.06 -0.50 -10.54
CA ARG A 40 3.28 -0.92 -11.23
C ARG A 40 3.23 -2.38 -11.63
N TYR A 41 2.86 -3.28 -10.73
CA TYR A 41 2.73 -4.71 -11.05
C TYR A 41 1.69 -4.94 -12.14
N GLY A 42 0.54 -4.28 -12.10
CA GLY A 42 -0.47 -4.36 -13.17
C GLY A 42 0.09 -4.02 -14.55
N SER A 43 0.89 -2.95 -14.64
CA SER A 43 1.56 -2.54 -15.89
C SER A 43 2.62 -3.55 -16.33
N LEU A 44 3.46 -4.02 -15.40
CA LEU A 44 4.54 -4.97 -15.68
C LEU A 44 4.00 -6.34 -16.15
N ILE A 45 2.90 -6.81 -15.57
CA ILE A 45 2.23 -8.06 -15.99
C ILE A 45 1.72 -7.94 -17.42
N ALA A 46 1.10 -6.80 -17.77
CA ALA A 46 0.62 -6.55 -19.13
C ALA A 46 1.77 -6.58 -20.15
N TRP A 47 2.89 -5.92 -19.85
CA TRP A 47 4.07 -5.92 -20.71
C TRP A 47 4.72 -7.30 -20.80
N ALA A 48 4.84 -8.03 -19.68
CA ALA A 48 5.39 -9.38 -19.69
C ALA A 48 4.56 -10.32 -20.60
N LYS A 49 3.22 -10.25 -20.52
CA LYS A 49 2.33 -11.00 -21.43
C LYS A 49 2.52 -10.60 -22.89
N GLN A 50 2.61 -9.30 -23.18
CA GLN A 50 2.84 -8.78 -24.53
C GLN A 50 4.17 -9.26 -25.13
N LEU A 51 5.21 -9.41 -24.29
CA LEU A 51 6.53 -9.90 -24.69
C LEU A 51 6.64 -11.44 -24.71
N GLY A 52 5.55 -12.17 -24.45
CA GLY A 52 5.54 -13.64 -24.38
C GLY A 52 6.24 -14.21 -23.14
N ARG A 53 6.52 -13.38 -22.12
CA ARG A 53 7.19 -13.72 -20.87
C ARG A 53 6.19 -14.12 -19.78
N ASN A 54 5.48 -15.21 -20.04
CA ASN A 54 4.46 -15.73 -19.12
C ASN A 54 5.05 -16.20 -17.78
N ASP A 55 6.32 -16.62 -17.78
CA ASP A 55 7.11 -16.91 -16.58
C ASP A 55 7.19 -15.69 -15.65
N CYS A 56 7.56 -14.53 -16.21
CA CYS A 56 7.64 -13.29 -15.45
C CYS A 56 6.24 -12.82 -15.02
N ALA A 57 5.25 -12.90 -15.90
CA ALA A 57 3.89 -12.50 -15.59
C ALA A 57 3.32 -13.28 -14.39
N ALA A 58 3.64 -14.57 -14.25
CA ALA A 58 3.19 -15.39 -13.13
C ALA A 58 3.78 -14.92 -11.79
N VAL A 59 5.09 -14.67 -11.73
CA VAL A 59 5.74 -14.17 -10.50
C VAL A 59 5.25 -12.77 -10.14
N LEU A 60 5.13 -11.87 -11.13
CA LEU A 60 4.61 -10.53 -10.91
C LEU A 60 3.14 -10.54 -10.44
N GLN A 61 2.34 -11.52 -10.89
CA GLN A 61 0.96 -11.69 -10.42
C GLN A 61 0.93 -12.13 -8.96
N GLN A 62 1.86 -12.98 -8.51
CA GLN A 62 1.95 -13.36 -7.09
C GLN A 62 2.19 -12.13 -6.22
N ASN A 63 3.16 -11.29 -6.59
CA ASN A 63 3.41 -10.04 -5.87
C ASN A 63 2.19 -9.11 -5.89
N LEU A 64 1.53 -8.94 -7.04
CA LEU A 64 0.31 -8.14 -7.13
C LEU A 64 -0.81 -8.63 -6.19
N ASP A 65 -0.95 -9.94 -6.05
CA ASP A 65 -1.96 -10.53 -5.17
C ASP A 65 -1.59 -10.34 -3.68
N GLU A 66 -0.30 -10.39 -3.35
CA GLU A 66 0.22 -10.07 -2.01
C GLU A 66 -0.04 -8.59 -1.65
N GLU A 67 0.29 -7.64 -2.53
CA GLU A 67 0.08 -6.20 -2.25
C GLU A 67 -1.41 -5.87 -2.08
N LYS A 68 -2.28 -6.45 -2.92
CA LYS A 68 -3.73 -6.30 -2.75
C LYS A 68 -4.23 -6.87 -1.42
N ALA A 69 -3.64 -7.98 -0.97
CA ALA A 69 -3.98 -8.56 0.32
C ALA A 69 -3.49 -7.69 1.48
N THR A 70 -2.33 -7.06 1.35
CA THR A 70 -1.77 -6.12 2.32
C THR A 70 -2.62 -4.85 2.42
N ASP A 71 -2.97 -4.21 1.30
CA ASP A 71 -3.87 -3.06 1.29
C ASP A 71 -5.23 -3.36 1.95
N LYS A 72 -5.79 -4.54 1.67
CA LYS A 72 -7.04 -4.97 2.32
C LYS A 72 -6.89 -5.09 3.84
N LYS A 73 -5.75 -5.59 4.34
CA LYS A 73 -5.47 -5.67 5.77
C LYS A 73 -5.29 -4.28 6.39
N LEU A 74 -4.61 -3.37 5.70
CA LEU A 74 -4.45 -1.98 6.13
C LEU A 74 -5.80 -1.27 6.23
N THR A 75 -6.67 -1.46 5.23
CA THR A 75 -8.06 -0.96 5.26
C THR A 75 -8.81 -1.48 6.49
N ALA A 76 -8.75 -2.79 6.76
CA ALA A 76 -9.41 -3.37 7.92
C ALA A 76 -8.85 -2.80 9.25
N LEU A 77 -7.54 -2.54 9.34
CA LEU A 77 -6.92 -1.90 10.50
C LEU A 77 -7.40 -0.46 10.69
N ALA A 78 -7.52 0.31 9.60
CA ALA A 78 -8.06 1.68 9.64
C ALA A 78 -9.51 1.70 10.15
N GLU A 79 -10.38 0.85 9.58
CA GLU A 79 -11.79 0.76 9.97
C GLU A 79 -11.98 0.29 11.42
N ALA A 80 -11.21 -0.71 11.86
CA ALA A 80 -11.27 -1.20 13.23
C ALA A 80 -10.89 -0.11 14.26
N LYS A 81 -10.05 0.85 13.89
CA LYS A 81 -9.70 1.99 14.75
C LYS A 81 -10.78 3.07 14.78
N VAL A 82 -11.35 3.43 13.63
CA VAL A 82 -12.48 4.36 13.55
C VAL A 82 -13.63 3.87 14.43
N ASN A 83 -13.93 2.57 14.38
CA ASN A 83 -14.98 1.95 15.18
C ASN A 83 -14.70 1.95 16.70
N ARG A 84 -13.44 2.05 17.14
CA ARG A 84 -13.12 2.22 18.57
C ARG A 84 -13.26 3.65 19.07
N GLN A 85 -13.11 4.65 18.21
CA GLN A 85 -13.30 6.07 18.58
C GLN A 85 -14.77 6.49 18.56
N ALA A 86 -15.64 5.75 17.86
CA ALA A 86 -17.08 6.01 17.80
C ALA A 86 -17.90 5.39 18.96
N ALA A 87 -17.27 4.60 19.85
CA ALA A 87 -17.90 3.83 20.91
C ALA A 87 -17.65 4.41 22.32
#